data_AF-A0A6V8NQK4-F1
#
_entry.id   AF-A0A6V8NQK4-F1
#
_cell.length_a   1.000
_cell.length_b   1.000
_cell.length_c   1.000
_cell.angle_alpha   90.00
_cell.angle_beta   90.00
_cell.angle_gamma   90.00
#
_symmetry.space_group_name_H-M   'P 1'
#
loop_
_entity.id
_entity.type
_entity.pdbx_description
1 polymer ?
#
loop_
_entity_poly.entity_id
_entity_poly.type
_entity_poly.pdbx_seq_one_letter_code
_entity_poly.pdbx_strand_id
1 'polypeptide(L)'
;QALLVGLTRYLRHIGEHALYLNGTVLYPGFELDEVCAPLLALEHYLLVTKDSVILEHPRVREALSYLLGIINSRKHAEVDLYSTFLLPTDDPATYPFVTYDNVLVWKALLILAEIWQLLGESSLAAKLRGQAEAVQQAVWEHCVTDGPQGPMFAWAVDLAGNVELQDEPPGSLTLLPYYGFCETGHPVYENTVRWIYSKANPYFFQGHFLGVGSAHFPYPNTIFGV
;
A
#
# COMPACT_ATOMS: atom_id res chain seq x y z
N GLN A 1 15.21 5.52 17.69
CA GLN A 1 14.33 5.29 18.87
C GLN A 1 12.86 5.16 18.49
N ALA A 2 12.26 6.11 17.76
CA ALA A 2 10.84 6.03 17.34
C ALA A 2 10.49 4.75 16.56
N LEU A 3 11.27 4.39 15.54
CA LEU A 3 11.08 3.16 14.75
C LEU A 3 11.08 1.89 15.61
N LEU A 4 12.07 1.76 16.52
CA LEU A 4 12.15 0.61 17.42
C LEU A 4 10.94 0.56 18.36
N VAL A 5 10.45 1.70 18.85
CA VAL A 5 9.24 1.75 19.67
C VAL A 5 8.01 1.32 18.85
N GLY A 6 7.86 1.79 17.61
CA GLY A 6 6.80 1.37 16.69
C GLY A 6 6.82 -0.14 16.48
N LEU A 7 7.96 -0.69 16.08
CA LEU A 7 8.17 -2.12 15.80
C LEU A 7 8.14 -3.02 17.05
N THR A 8 8.01 -2.51 18.27
CA THR A 8 8.06 -3.36 19.48
C THR A 8 6.94 -3.15 20.47
N ARG A 9 6.38 -1.94 20.55
CA ARG A 9 5.35 -1.59 21.53
C ARG A 9 3.97 -1.44 20.90
N TYR A 10 3.90 -0.89 19.70
CA TYR A 10 2.63 -0.45 19.09
C TYR A 10 2.08 -1.41 18.02
N LEU A 11 2.69 -2.59 17.85
CA LEU A 11 2.25 -3.54 16.82
C LEU A 11 0.99 -4.34 17.15
N ARG A 12 0.60 -4.43 18.43
CA ARG A 12 -0.47 -5.36 18.87
C ARG A 12 -1.79 -5.20 18.09
N HIS A 13 -2.06 -4.00 17.61
CA HIS A 13 -3.28 -3.63 16.87
C HIS A 13 -2.93 -2.92 15.56
N ILE A 14 -1.75 -3.20 14.98
CA ILE A 14 -1.34 -2.57 13.73
C ILE A 14 -2.34 -2.91 12.62
N GLY A 15 -2.76 -1.89 11.86
CA GLY A 15 -3.79 -2.03 10.85
C GLY A 15 -5.20 -2.06 11.41
N GLU A 16 -5.45 -1.92 12.72
CA GLU A 16 -6.79 -1.75 13.28
C GLU A 16 -7.01 -0.27 13.63
N HIS A 17 -7.70 0.44 12.75
CA HIS A 17 -7.89 1.89 12.78
C HIS A 17 -8.57 2.37 14.07
N ALA A 18 -9.67 1.72 14.48
CA ALA A 18 -10.56 2.24 15.51
C ALA A 18 -10.40 1.49 16.85
N LEU A 19 -9.63 2.06 17.78
CA LEU A 19 -9.39 1.50 19.11
C LEU A 19 -9.87 2.44 20.23
N TYR A 20 -10.46 1.87 21.27
CA TYR A 20 -10.59 2.55 22.56
C TYR A 20 -9.21 2.78 23.20
N LEU A 21 -9.11 3.71 24.17
CA LEU A 21 -7.85 4.00 24.89
C LEU A 21 -7.22 2.77 25.57
N ASN A 22 -8.01 1.74 25.85
CA ASN A 22 -7.55 0.48 26.44
C ASN A 22 -7.12 -0.58 25.38
N GLY A 23 -7.20 -0.26 24.09
CA GLY A 23 -6.89 -1.16 22.97
C GLY A 23 -8.02 -2.08 22.53
N THR A 24 -9.24 -1.93 23.08
CA THR A 24 -10.40 -2.67 22.56
C THR A 24 -10.79 -2.12 21.19
N VAL A 25 -11.01 -3.00 20.21
CA VAL A 25 -11.49 -2.62 18.87
C VAL A 25 -12.91 -2.04 18.97
N LEU A 26 -13.12 -0.85 18.42
CA LEU A 26 -14.38 -0.13 18.42
C LEU A 26 -15.32 -0.64 17.32
N TYR A 27 -14.80 -0.77 16.09
CA TYR A 27 -15.47 -1.37 14.93
C TYR A 27 -14.42 -1.98 13.98
N PRO A 28 -14.78 -2.90 13.06
CA PRO A 28 -13.83 -3.44 12.08
C PRO A 28 -13.23 -2.29 11.29
N GLY A 29 -11.91 -2.14 11.30
CA GLY A 29 -11.25 -0.98 10.69
C GLY A 29 -9.92 -1.37 10.12
N PHE A 30 -9.88 -2.46 9.35
CA PHE A 30 -8.61 -2.97 8.88
C PHE A 30 -8.06 -2.18 7.70
N GLU A 31 -6.83 -1.71 7.84
CA GLU A 31 -6.07 -0.96 6.84
C GLU A 31 -4.78 -1.70 6.48
N LEU A 32 -4.65 -2.05 5.20
CA LEU A 32 -3.51 -2.84 4.73
C LEU A 32 -2.24 -2.00 4.58
N ASP A 33 -2.38 -0.72 4.22
CA ASP A 33 -1.30 0.24 4.15
C ASP A 33 -0.66 0.52 5.52
N GLU A 34 -1.47 0.60 6.59
CA GLU A 34 -0.98 0.73 7.97
C GLU A 34 -0.07 -0.44 8.38
N VAL A 35 -0.41 -1.67 7.98
CA VAL A 35 0.41 -2.86 8.25
C VAL A 35 1.73 -2.81 7.46
N CYS A 36 1.72 -2.22 6.26
CA CYS A 36 2.91 -2.07 5.42
C CYS A 36 3.82 -0.92 5.88
N ALA A 37 3.27 0.13 6.50
CA ALA A 37 4.00 1.34 6.86
C ALA A 37 5.26 1.12 7.73
N PRO A 38 5.26 0.26 8.78
CA PRO A 38 6.47 -0.01 9.56
C PRO A 38 7.60 -0.64 8.73
N LEU A 39 7.29 -1.41 7.69
CA LEU A 39 8.27 -2.04 6.81
C LEU A 39 8.91 -1.01 5.88
N LEU A 40 8.11 -0.11 5.30
CA LEU A 40 8.59 1.03 4.51
C LEU A 40 9.48 1.95 5.35
N ALA A 41 9.06 2.25 6.59
CA ALA A 41 9.85 3.05 7.52
C ALA A 41 11.18 2.39 7.89
N LEU A 42 11.19 1.06 8.06
CA LEU A 42 12.40 0.30 8.33
C LEU A 42 13.35 0.28 7.13
N GLU A 43 12.84 0.06 5.92
CA GLU A 43 13.65 0.16 4.70
C GLU A 43 14.30 1.54 4.59
N HIS A 44 13.51 2.61 4.71
CA HIS A 44 14.02 3.98 4.64
C HIS A 44 15.08 4.24 5.71
N TYR A 45 14.88 3.76 6.95
CA TYR A 45 15.88 3.85 8.01
C TYR A 45 17.19 3.15 7.62
N LEU A 46 17.13 1.91 7.14
CA LEU A 46 18.30 1.15 6.72
C LEU A 46 19.02 1.84 5.55
N LEU A 47 18.28 2.37 4.59
CA LEU A 47 18.84 3.06 3.43
C LEU A 47 19.57 4.34 3.80
N VAL A 48 18.99 5.17 4.69
CA VAL A 48 19.55 6.46 5.08
C VAL A 48 20.68 6.32 6.09
N THR A 49 20.49 5.47 7.11
CA THR A 49 21.45 5.39 8.24
C THR A 49 22.53 4.34 8.04
N LYS A 50 22.29 3.34 7.18
CA LYS A 50 23.11 2.13 7.04
C LYS A 50 23.26 1.32 8.34
N ASP A 51 22.45 1.61 9.36
CA ASP A 51 22.50 0.94 10.66
C ASP A 51 21.71 -0.37 10.62
N SER A 52 22.40 -1.47 10.29
CA SER A 52 21.81 -2.81 10.28
C SER A 52 21.69 -3.43 11.68
N VAL A 53 22.27 -2.82 12.72
CA VAL A 53 22.25 -3.37 14.09
C VAL A 53 20.82 -3.46 14.64
N ILE A 54 19.92 -2.58 14.17
CA ILE A 54 18.50 -2.63 14.52
C ILE A 54 17.85 -4.00 14.21
N LEU A 55 18.32 -4.73 13.19
CA LEU A 55 17.79 -6.03 12.77
C LEU A 55 18.23 -7.19 13.70
N GLU A 56 19.25 -6.97 14.52
CA GLU A 56 19.71 -7.94 15.51
C GLU A 56 18.81 -7.95 16.75
N HIS A 57 17.99 -6.91 16.94
CA HIS A 57 17.09 -6.82 18.08
C HIS A 57 15.99 -7.92 17.99
N PRO A 58 15.86 -8.83 18.97
CA PRO A 58 14.95 -9.99 18.87
C PRO A 58 13.49 -9.60 18.57
N ARG A 59 12.99 -8.55 19.23
CA ARG A 59 11.63 -8.05 18.99
C ARG A 59 11.41 -7.49 17.59
N VAL A 60 12.46 -7.02 16.91
CA VAL A 60 12.33 -6.58 15.52
C VAL A 60 12.10 -7.80 14.62
N ARG A 61 12.82 -8.91 14.82
CA ARG A 61 12.58 -10.15 14.05
C ARG A 61 11.19 -10.74 14.30
N GLU A 62 10.74 -10.73 15.55
CA GLU A 62 9.37 -11.12 15.92
C GLU A 62 8.34 -10.24 15.23
N ALA A 63 8.56 -8.93 15.22
CA ALA A 63 7.71 -7.96 14.53
C ALA A 63 7.61 -8.21 13.02
N LEU A 64 8.74 -8.46 12.34
CA LEU A 64 8.74 -8.74 10.90
C LEU A 64 7.93 -10.01 10.58
N SER A 65 8.08 -11.05 11.40
CA SER A 65 7.32 -12.30 11.26
C SER A 65 5.83 -12.08 11.53
N TYR A 66 5.50 -11.26 12.52
CA TYR A 66 4.14 -10.93 12.90
C TYR A 66 3.43 -10.11 11.80
N LEU A 67 4.07 -9.07 11.28
CA LEU A 67 3.56 -8.25 10.17
C LEU A 67 3.33 -9.10 8.91
N LEU A 68 4.29 -9.96 8.55
CA LEU A 68 4.13 -10.91 7.44
C LEU A 68 2.93 -11.85 7.66
N GLY A 69 2.69 -12.28 8.90
CA GLY A 69 1.53 -13.09 9.27
C GLY A 69 0.21 -12.36 9.04
N ILE A 70 0.12 -11.09 9.43
CA ILE A 70 -1.07 -10.25 9.22
C ILE A 70 -1.31 -10.06 7.72
N ILE A 71 -0.29 -9.66 6.96
CA ILE A 71 -0.37 -9.50 5.50
C ILE A 71 -0.90 -10.79 4.88
N ASN A 72 -0.29 -11.95 5.17
CA ASN A 72 -0.73 -13.23 4.61
C ASN A 72 -2.14 -13.66 5.01
N SER A 73 -2.66 -13.18 6.15
CA SER A 73 -4.05 -13.46 6.55
C SER A 73 -5.09 -12.76 5.67
N ARG A 74 -4.67 -11.76 4.88
CA ARG A 74 -5.51 -10.99 3.95
C ARG A 74 -5.44 -11.45 2.51
N LYS A 75 -4.57 -12.40 2.20
CA LYS A 75 -4.39 -12.91 0.84
C LYS A 75 -5.66 -13.60 0.34
N HIS A 76 -6.06 -13.31 -0.89
CA HIS A 76 -7.09 -14.07 -1.58
C HIS A 76 -6.65 -15.53 -1.80
N ALA A 77 -7.62 -16.45 -1.80
CA ALA A 77 -7.34 -17.88 -1.83
C ALA A 77 -6.64 -18.33 -3.13
N GLU A 78 -7.00 -17.71 -4.26
CA GLU A 78 -6.57 -18.14 -5.60
C GLU A 78 -5.75 -17.09 -6.36
N VAL A 79 -5.83 -15.83 -5.93
CA VAL A 79 -5.18 -14.70 -6.61
C VAL A 79 -4.21 -14.07 -5.62
N ASP A 80 -3.05 -13.62 -6.09
CA ASP A 80 -2.04 -12.96 -5.26
C ASP A 80 -2.38 -11.47 -5.01
N LEU A 81 -3.66 -11.20 -4.69
CA LEU A 81 -4.12 -9.91 -4.17
C LEU A 81 -4.55 -10.06 -2.71
N TYR A 82 -4.46 -8.94 -2.00
CA TYR A 82 -4.64 -8.82 -0.57
C TYR A 82 -5.73 -7.81 -0.28
N SER A 83 -6.67 -8.19 0.59
CA SER A 83 -7.82 -7.36 0.89
C SER A 83 -7.55 -6.35 1.99
N THR A 84 -8.11 -5.16 1.82
CA THR A 84 -8.28 -4.15 2.88
C THR A 84 -9.77 -3.96 3.18
N PHE A 85 -10.09 -3.38 4.34
CA PHE A 85 -11.46 -2.99 4.68
C PHE A 85 -11.66 -1.47 4.57
N LEU A 86 -10.71 -0.69 5.09
CA LEU A 86 -10.68 0.76 4.92
C LEU A 86 -9.59 1.15 3.91
N LEU A 87 -9.81 2.29 3.27
CA LEU A 87 -8.84 3.00 2.45
C LEU A 87 -7.88 3.78 3.35
N PRO A 88 -6.75 4.29 2.82
CA PRO A 88 -5.84 5.19 3.56
C PRO A 88 -6.46 6.53 4.02
N THR A 89 -7.72 6.78 3.66
CA THR A 89 -8.56 7.90 4.11
C THR A 89 -9.50 7.53 5.25
N ASP A 90 -9.41 6.31 5.79
CA ASP A 90 -10.30 5.73 6.82
C ASP A 90 -11.73 5.44 6.32
N ASP A 91 -12.01 5.66 5.02
CA ASP A 91 -13.30 5.36 4.40
C ASP A 91 -13.39 3.86 4.04
N PRO A 92 -14.57 3.21 4.14
CA PRO A 92 -14.74 1.83 3.68
C PRO A 92 -14.45 1.67 2.20
N ALA A 93 -13.64 0.67 1.84
CA ALA A 93 -13.34 0.38 0.45
C ALA A 93 -14.59 -0.14 -0.30
N THR A 94 -14.88 0.41 -1.48
CA THR A 94 -15.97 -0.09 -2.35
C THR A 94 -15.72 -1.54 -2.78
N TYR A 95 -14.47 -1.84 -3.15
CA TYR A 95 -14.01 -3.19 -3.45
C TYR A 95 -12.76 -3.53 -2.63
N PRO A 96 -12.59 -4.79 -2.22
CA PRO A 96 -11.60 -5.15 -1.21
C PRO A 96 -10.15 -5.09 -1.70
N PHE A 97 -9.90 -5.19 -3.01
CA PHE A 97 -8.55 -5.23 -3.57
C PHE A 97 -8.17 -3.86 -4.12
N VAL A 98 -7.68 -2.99 -3.22
CA VAL A 98 -7.17 -1.65 -3.57
C VAL A 98 -5.80 -1.78 -4.20
N THR A 99 -5.61 -1.18 -5.38
CA THR A 99 -4.39 -1.28 -6.18
C THR A 99 -3.19 -0.69 -5.44
N TYR A 100 -3.36 0.48 -4.81
CA TYR A 100 -2.32 1.12 -4.02
C TYR A 100 -1.83 0.21 -2.88
N ASP A 101 -2.75 -0.32 -2.07
CA ASP A 101 -2.41 -1.22 -0.96
C ASP A 101 -1.70 -2.49 -1.43
N ASN A 102 -2.10 -3.06 -2.56
CA ASN A 102 -1.45 -4.23 -3.13
C ASN A 102 -0.04 -3.94 -3.65
N VAL A 103 0.20 -2.71 -4.14
CA VAL A 103 1.55 -2.24 -4.45
C VAL A 103 2.38 -2.07 -3.17
N LEU A 104 1.78 -1.61 -2.08
CA LEU A 104 2.47 -1.57 -0.78
C LEU A 104 2.80 -2.97 -0.26
N VAL A 105 1.91 -3.95 -0.44
CA VAL A 105 2.19 -5.36 -0.10
C VAL A 105 3.34 -5.91 -0.94
N TRP A 106 3.34 -5.68 -2.26
CA TRP A 106 4.45 -6.04 -3.14
C TRP A 106 5.77 -5.47 -2.59
N LYS A 107 5.79 -4.17 -2.27
CA LYS A 107 6.97 -3.49 -1.75
C LYS A 107 7.39 -4.05 -0.38
N ALA A 108 6.44 -4.27 0.52
CA ALA A 108 6.67 -4.86 1.84
C ALA A 108 7.28 -6.27 1.75
N LEU A 109 6.82 -7.11 0.81
CA LEU A 109 7.38 -8.44 0.58
C LEU A 109 8.82 -8.37 0.07
N LEU A 110 9.16 -7.42 -0.82
CA LEU A 110 10.54 -7.18 -1.24
C LEU A 110 11.43 -6.75 -0.08
N ILE A 111 10.97 -5.80 0.74
CA ILE A 111 11.69 -5.33 1.93
C ILE A 111 11.96 -6.49 2.88
N LEU A 112 10.93 -7.29 3.18
CA LEU A 112 11.07 -8.47 4.03
C LEU A 112 12.08 -9.46 3.42
N ALA A 113 12.03 -9.70 2.12
CA ALA A 113 12.97 -10.59 1.45
C ALA A 113 14.43 -10.12 1.61
N GLU A 114 14.68 -8.83 1.43
CA GLU A 114 16.01 -8.23 1.61
C GLU A 114 16.48 -8.34 3.07
N ILE A 115 15.62 -8.01 4.03
CA ILE A 115 15.96 -8.10 5.45
C ILE A 115 16.27 -9.55 5.85
N TRP A 116 15.43 -10.50 5.48
CA TRP A 116 15.67 -11.91 5.79
C TRP A 116 16.92 -12.45 5.10
N GLN A 117 17.25 -11.95 3.90
CA GLN A 117 18.52 -12.26 3.25
C GLN A 117 19.73 -11.78 4.06
N LEU A 118 19.68 -10.54 4.58
CA LEU A 118 20.73 -9.98 5.44
C LEU A 118 20.88 -10.74 6.76
N LEU A 119 19.78 -11.29 7.27
CA LEU A 119 19.74 -12.12 8.48
C LEU A 119 20.19 -13.57 8.24
N GLY A 120 20.54 -13.94 7.00
CA GLY A 120 21.01 -15.29 6.64
C GLY A 120 19.90 -16.28 6.24
N GLU A 121 18.64 -15.85 6.27
CA GLU A 121 17.46 -16.69 5.96
C GLU A 121 17.17 -16.74 4.45
N SER A 122 18.14 -17.22 3.67
CA SER A 122 18.12 -17.15 2.19
C SER A 122 16.93 -17.88 1.55
N SER A 123 16.48 -19.00 2.15
CA SER A 123 15.32 -19.76 1.65
C SER A 123 14.01 -18.96 1.81
N LEU A 124 13.82 -18.34 2.97
CA LEU A 124 12.67 -17.48 3.22
C LEU A 124 12.70 -16.23 2.33
N ALA A 125 13.88 -15.61 2.18
CA ALA A 125 14.07 -14.49 1.28
C ALA A 125 13.67 -14.82 -0.17
N ALA A 126 14.10 -15.98 -0.70
CA ALA A 126 13.72 -16.43 -2.04
C ALA A 126 12.20 -16.64 -2.17
N LYS A 127 11.56 -17.25 -1.16
CA LYS A 127 10.10 -17.41 -1.13
C LYS A 127 9.37 -16.08 -1.17
N LEU A 128 9.83 -15.10 -0.39
CA LEU A 128 9.22 -13.77 -0.32
C LEU A 128 9.38 -12.99 -1.64
N ARG A 129 10.52 -13.12 -2.33
CA ARG A 129 10.68 -12.56 -3.69
C ARG A 129 9.69 -13.17 -4.66
N GLY A 130 9.53 -14.50 -4.65
CA GLY A 130 8.53 -15.17 -5.49
C GLY A 130 7.10 -14.74 -5.17
N GLN A 131 6.77 -14.51 -3.89
CA GLN A 131 5.48 -13.94 -3.50
C GLN A 131 5.31 -12.51 -4.04
N ALA A 132 6.32 -11.66 -3.91
CA ALA A 132 6.27 -10.30 -4.46
C ALA A 132 6.06 -10.33 -5.99
N GLU A 133 6.81 -11.17 -6.72
CA GLU A 133 6.63 -11.33 -8.17
C GLU A 133 5.19 -11.73 -8.54
N ALA A 134 4.58 -12.63 -7.77
CA ALA A 134 3.19 -13.04 -7.97
C ALA A 134 2.20 -11.89 -7.70
N VAL A 135 2.40 -11.10 -6.64
CA VAL A 135 1.58 -9.90 -6.38
C VAL A 135 1.71 -8.89 -7.53
N GLN A 136 2.94 -8.66 -8.01
CA GLN A 136 3.17 -7.75 -9.13
C GLN A 136 2.40 -8.19 -10.37
N GLN A 137 2.45 -9.48 -10.71
CA GLN A 137 1.70 -10.05 -11.82
C GLN A 137 0.19 -9.89 -11.62
N ALA A 138 -0.33 -10.21 -10.44
CA ALA A 138 -1.74 -10.10 -10.12
C ALA A 138 -2.25 -8.65 -10.23
N VAL A 139 -1.47 -7.65 -9.79
CA VAL A 139 -1.82 -6.23 -9.97
C VAL A 139 -1.88 -5.88 -11.46
N TRP A 140 -0.91 -6.29 -12.27
CA TRP A 140 -0.95 -6.01 -13.72
C TRP A 140 -2.12 -6.70 -14.42
N GLU A 141 -2.48 -7.91 -13.99
CA GLU A 141 -3.55 -8.70 -14.61
C GLU A 141 -4.95 -8.22 -14.21
N HIS A 142 -5.16 -7.88 -12.94
CA HIS A 142 -6.49 -7.64 -12.39
C HIS A 142 -6.79 -6.19 -12.05
N CYS A 143 -5.77 -5.37 -11.82
CA CYS A 143 -5.95 -3.97 -11.42
C CYS A 143 -5.78 -2.98 -12.59
N VAL A 144 -5.57 -3.46 -13.81
CA VAL A 144 -5.58 -2.64 -15.03
C VAL A 144 -6.91 -2.81 -15.75
N THR A 145 -7.52 -1.69 -16.15
CA THR A 145 -8.82 -1.66 -16.83
C THR A 145 -8.84 -0.64 -17.95
N ASP A 146 -9.79 -0.78 -18.87
CA ASP A 146 -10.04 0.22 -19.90
C ASP A 146 -10.69 1.46 -19.27
N GLY A 147 -9.98 2.59 -19.30
CA GLY A 147 -10.45 3.85 -18.75
C GLY A 147 -10.62 4.95 -19.79
N PRO A 148 -11.06 6.15 -19.38
CA PRO A 148 -11.33 7.27 -20.29
C PRO A 148 -10.10 7.78 -21.05
N GLN A 149 -8.89 7.47 -20.59
CA GLN A 149 -7.62 7.84 -21.23
C GLN A 149 -6.92 6.65 -21.91
N GLY A 150 -7.61 5.50 -22.03
CA GLY A 150 -7.02 4.21 -22.43
C GLY A 150 -6.78 3.29 -21.23
N PRO A 151 -6.03 2.18 -21.40
CA PRO A 151 -5.74 1.25 -20.32
C PRO A 151 -5.05 1.95 -19.16
N MET A 152 -5.58 1.83 -17.94
CA MET A 152 -5.11 2.52 -16.75
C MET A 152 -5.33 1.66 -15.51
N PHE A 153 -4.64 1.97 -14.41
CA PHE A 153 -4.92 1.36 -13.11
C PHE A 153 -6.32 1.74 -12.63
N ALA A 154 -7.10 0.75 -12.22
CA ALA A 154 -8.26 0.92 -11.37
C ALA A 154 -7.83 1.24 -9.94
N TRP A 155 -8.67 1.94 -9.18
CA TRP A 155 -8.45 2.16 -7.75
C TRP A 155 -8.61 0.87 -6.96
N ALA A 156 -9.74 0.20 -7.15
CA ALA A 156 -10.10 -1.02 -6.44
C ALA A 156 -10.87 -1.98 -7.36
N VAL A 157 -10.75 -3.29 -7.12
CA VAL A 157 -11.41 -4.35 -7.89
C VAL A 157 -11.97 -5.45 -6.98
N ASP A 158 -12.96 -6.20 -7.46
CA ASP A 158 -13.60 -7.28 -6.70
C ASP A 158 -13.30 -8.70 -7.22
N LEU A 159 -12.52 -8.81 -8.30
CA LEU A 159 -12.26 -10.06 -9.04
C LEU A 159 -13.49 -10.73 -9.67
N ALA A 160 -14.66 -10.10 -9.63
CA ALA A 160 -15.88 -10.53 -10.32
C ALA A 160 -16.19 -9.69 -11.57
N GLY A 161 -15.25 -8.82 -11.97
CA GLY A 161 -15.34 -7.95 -13.14
C GLY A 161 -15.78 -6.52 -12.84
N ASN A 162 -16.00 -6.17 -11.58
CA ASN A 162 -16.27 -4.79 -11.19
C ASN A 162 -14.98 -4.07 -10.80
N VAL A 163 -14.89 -2.81 -11.21
CA VAL A 163 -13.74 -1.94 -10.99
C VAL A 163 -14.22 -0.56 -10.55
N GLU A 164 -13.44 0.09 -9.70
CA GLU A 164 -13.64 1.47 -9.28
C GLU A 164 -12.57 2.35 -9.92
N LEU A 165 -12.98 3.44 -10.58
CA LEU A 165 -12.08 4.48 -11.07
C LEU A 165 -12.10 5.64 -10.08
N GLN A 166 -11.07 5.71 -9.25
CA GLN A 166 -10.88 6.72 -8.21
C GLN A 166 -9.38 6.97 -8.01
N ASP A 167 -9.06 8.02 -7.27
CA ASP A 167 -7.74 8.23 -6.71
C ASP A 167 -7.90 9.01 -5.41
N GLU A 168 -7.12 8.65 -4.39
CA GLU A 168 -7.18 9.33 -3.10
C GLU A 168 -5.79 9.76 -2.66
N PRO A 169 -5.56 11.06 -2.41
CA PRO A 169 -4.25 11.58 -2.08
C PRO A 169 -3.48 10.80 -1.00
N PRO A 170 -4.04 10.48 0.19
CA PRO A 170 -3.27 9.74 1.21
C PRO A 170 -2.68 8.40 0.74
N GLY A 171 -3.26 7.78 -0.29
CA GLY A 171 -2.78 6.56 -0.93
C GLY A 171 -2.84 6.59 -2.45
N SER A 172 -2.37 7.67 -3.08
CA SER A 172 -2.62 7.91 -4.50
C SER A 172 -1.91 6.92 -5.43
N LEU A 173 -2.57 6.53 -6.53
CA LEU A 173 -1.98 5.79 -7.64
C LEU A 173 -0.83 6.57 -8.32
N THR A 174 -0.75 7.88 -8.12
CA THR A 174 0.39 8.68 -8.59
C THR A 174 1.71 8.27 -7.92
N LEU A 175 1.64 7.64 -6.74
CA LEU A 175 2.79 7.19 -5.96
C LEU A 175 3.39 5.84 -6.42
N LEU A 176 2.77 5.13 -7.36
CA LEU A 176 3.25 3.80 -7.73
C LEU A 176 4.73 3.81 -8.21
N PRO A 177 5.19 4.80 -9.01
CA PRO A 177 6.61 4.89 -9.36
C PRO A 177 7.52 5.27 -8.19
N TYR A 178 7.01 6.01 -7.19
CA TYR A 178 7.79 6.34 -5.99
C TYR A 178 8.18 5.06 -5.22
N TYR A 179 7.28 4.08 -5.16
CA TYR A 179 7.57 2.77 -4.58
C TYR A 179 8.39 1.85 -5.51
N GLY A 180 8.62 2.27 -6.76
CA GLY A 180 9.36 1.50 -7.77
C GLY A 180 8.52 0.44 -8.49
N PHE A 181 7.18 0.49 -8.38
CA PHE A 181 6.30 -0.52 -8.97
C PHE A 181 6.28 -0.48 -10.50
N CYS A 182 6.30 0.73 -11.06
CA CYS A 182 6.33 0.97 -12.50
C CYS A 182 7.17 2.23 -12.81
N GLU A 183 7.57 2.36 -14.07
CA GLU A 183 8.26 3.56 -14.54
C GLU A 183 7.27 4.72 -14.73
N THR A 184 7.72 5.95 -14.52
CA THR A 184 6.91 7.16 -14.74
C THR A 184 6.46 7.34 -16.20
N GLY A 185 7.17 6.72 -17.16
CA GLY A 185 6.80 6.68 -18.58
C GLY A 185 5.97 5.47 -18.99
N HIS A 186 5.57 4.61 -18.06
CA HIS A 186 4.76 3.43 -18.39
C HIS A 186 3.37 3.87 -18.88
N PRO A 187 2.88 3.38 -20.04
CA PRO A 187 1.67 3.91 -20.67
C PRO A 187 0.41 3.80 -19.78
N VAL A 188 0.28 2.71 -19.02
CA VAL A 188 -0.82 2.52 -18.06
C VAL A 188 -0.78 3.57 -16.95
N TYR A 189 0.41 3.85 -16.41
CA TYR A 189 0.60 4.86 -15.38
C TYR A 189 0.32 6.26 -15.92
N GLU A 190 0.85 6.60 -17.10
CA GLU A 190 0.58 7.89 -17.71
C GLU A 190 -0.91 8.10 -17.99
N ASN A 191 -1.62 7.06 -18.45
CA ASN A 191 -3.08 7.11 -18.62
C ASN A 191 -3.79 7.35 -17.29
N THR A 192 -3.36 6.67 -16.21
CA THR A 192 -3.87 6.90 -14.86
C THR A 192 -3.67 8.35 -14.43
N VAL A 193 -2.46 8.89 -14.52
CA VAL A 193 -2.16 10.28 -14.16
C VAL A 193 -2.96 11.25 -15.03
N ARG A 194 -3.02 11.03 -16.35
CA ARG A 194 -3.84 11.85 -17.25
C ARG A 194 -5.31 11.86 -16.83
N TRP A 195 -5.85 10.73 -16.39
CA TRP A 195 -7.24 10.65 -15.91
C TRP A 195 -7.41 11.40 -14.59
N ILE A 196 -6.52 11.18 -13.61
CA ILE A 196 -6.54 11.83 -12.29
C ILE A 196 -6.60 13.36 -12.42
N TYR A 197 -5.80 13.92 -13.33
CA TYR A 197 -5.76 15.37 -13.61
C TYR A 197 -6.63 15.79 -14.80
N SER A 198 -7.75 15.09 -15.04
CA SER A 198 -8.71 15.44 -16.10
C SER A 198 -10.09 15.78 -15.54
N LYS A 199 -10.92 16.42 -16.37
CA LYS A 199 -12.33 16.71 -16.05
C LYS A 199 -13.19 15.44 -15.90
N ALA A 200 -12.67 14.27 -16.25
CA ALA A 200 -13.35 13.00 -16.05
C ALA A 200 -13.24 12.50 -14.59
N ASN A 201 -12.23 12.96 -13.84
CA ASN A 201 -12.16 12.76 -12.40
C ASN A 201 -13.05 13.81 -11.71
N PRO A 202 -14.15 13.42 -11.02
CA PRO A 202 -15.05 14.37 -10.35
C PRO A 202 -14.37 15.14 -9.21
N TYR A 203 -13.23 14.65 -8.71
CA TYR A 203 -12.45 15.26 -7.64
C TYR A 203 -11.25 16.07 -8.15
N PHE A 204 -11.15 16.32 -9.46
CA PHE A 204 -10.12 17.20 -9.99
C PHE A 204 -10.57 18.67 -9.97
N PHE A 205 -9.86 19.49 -9.20
CA PHE A 205 -10.13 20.92 -9.06
C PHE A 205 -9.24 21.73 -9.99
N GLN A 206 -9.86 22.43 -10.95
CA GLN A 206 -9.21 23.40 -11.82
C GLN A 206 -9.44 24.81 -11.28
N GLY A 207 -8.38 25.61 -11.18
CA GLY A 207 -8.51 27.00 -10.74
C GLY A 207 -7.23 27.53 -10.10
N HIS A 208 -7.38 28.52 -9.23
CA HIS A 208 -6.25 29.13 -8.51
C HIS A 208 -5.53 28.12 -7.61
N PHE A 209 -6.28 27.17 -7.04
CA PHE A 209 -5.75 26.04 -6.28
C PHE A 209 -5.99 24.76 -7.10
N LEU A 210 -5.02 24.42 -7.94
CA LEU A 210 -5.01 23.17 -8.70
C LEU A 210 -4.75 22.01 -7.75
N GLY A 211 -5.52 20.93 -7.85
CA GLY A 211 -5.28 19.74 -7.05
C GLY A 211 -6.36 18.68 -7.18
N VAL A 212 -6.15 17.58 -6.47
CA VAL A 212 -7.06 16.44 -6.42
C VAL A 212 -7.70 16.41 -5.02
N GLY A 213 -9.01 16.24 -4.93
CA GLY A 213 -9.70 15.95 -3.68
C GLY A 213 -9.95 14.45 -3.52
N SER A 214 -10.91 14.09 -2.68
CA SER A 214 -11.54 12.77 -2.71
C SER A 214 -12.97 12.86 -2.18
N ALA A 215 -13.67 11.74 -2.10
CA ALA A 215 -14.95 11.67 -1.42
C ALA A 215 -14.83 12.08 0.06
N HIS A 216 -13.74 11.68 0.71
CA HIS A 216 -13.43 12.01 2.10
C HIS A 216 -13.26 13.51 2.34
N PHE A 217 -12.56 14.20 1.44
CA PHE A 217 -12.37 15.65 1.50
C PHE A 217 -12.69 16.29 0.12
N PRO A 218 -13.85 16.95 -0.03
CA PRO A 218 -14.29 17.49 -1.32
C PRO A 218 -13.62 18.84 -1.65
N TYR A 219 -12.32 18.97 -1.38
CA TYR A 219 -11.51 20.16 -1.62
C TYR A 219 -10.11 19.73 -2.11
N PRO A 220 -9.37 20.57 -2.87
CA PRO A 220 -8.03 20.21 -3.31
C PRO A 220 -7.11 20.01 -2.11
N ASN A 221 -6.42 18.86 -2.07
CA ASN A 221 -5.36 18.62 -1.09
C ASN A 221 -4.07 19.38 -1.46
N THR A 222 -3.20 19.57 -0.48
CA THR A 222 -1.84 20.11 -0.65
C THR A 222 -0.73 19.07 -0.48
N ILE A 223 -1.09 17.81 -0.22
CA ILE A 223 -0.16 16.69 0.01
C ILE A 223 0.67 16.39 -1.25
N PHE A 224 0.08 16.58 -2.44
CA PHE A 224 0.80 16.50 -3.72
C PHE A 224 0.77 17.86 -4.41
N GLY A 225 1.76 18.69 -4.08
CA GLY A 225 2.04 19.89 -4.86
C GLY A 225 2.45 19.48 -6.27
N VAL A 226 1.66 19.92 -7.26
CA VAL A 226 2.02 19.84 -8.69
C VAL A 226 3.10 20.86 -9.00
#